data_AF-A0A133UFE2-F1
#
_entry.id   AF-A0A133UFE2-F1
#
_cell.length_a   1.000
_cell.length_b   1.000
_cell.length_c   1.000
_cell.angle_alpha   90.00
_cell.angle_beta   90.00
_cell.angle_gamma   90.00
#
_symmetry.space_group_name_H-M   'P 1'
#
loop_
_entity.id
_entity.type
_entity.pdbx_description
1 polymer ?
#
loop_
_entity_poly.entity_id
_entity_poly.type
_entity_poly.pdbx_seq_one_letter_code
_entity_poly.pdbx_strand_id
1 'polypeptide(L)'
;MNEDRWDIISNILEPVYENGRFDFRELVKEMNLSTEKLKEYINFLSGKQYLELENENGKKSVSITEKGRVFFRIVNLRKKPEGKSELAKS
;
A
#
# COMPACT_ATOMS: atom_id res chain seq x y z
N MET A 1 -9.63 -10.43 -11.19
CA MET A 1 -8.79 -9.92 -10.07
C MET A 1 -9.79 -9.56 -8.98
N ASN A 2 -9.85 -10.32 -7.89
CA ASN A 2 -10.94 -10.25 -6.91
C ASN A 2 -10.86 -8.95 -6.08
N GLU A 3 -12.00 -8.42 -5.65
CA GLU A 3 -12.09 -7.18 -4.85
C GLU A 3 -11.20 -7.22 -3.60
N ASP A 4 -11.13 -8.39 -2.92
CA ASP A 4 -10.26 -8.62 -1.76
C ASP A 4 -8.78 -8.28 -2.02
N ARG A 5 -8.32 -8.47 -3.27
CA ARG A 5 -6.93 -8.21 -3.66
C ARG A 5 -6.62 -6.73 -3.72
N TRP A 6 -7.58 -5.91 -4.16
CA TRP A 6 -7.41 -4.45 -4.22
C TRP A 6 -7.46 -3.85 -2.83
N ASP A 7 -8.31 -4.37 -1.95
CA ASP A 7 -8.36 -3.94 -0.55
C ASP A 7 -7.06 -4.23 0.19
N ILE A 8 -6.50 -5.43 0.02
CA ILE A 8 -5.20 -5.78 0.60
C ILE A 8 -4.11 -4.85 0.09
N ILE A 9 -4.06 -4.58 -1.22
CA ILE A 9 -3.08 -3.66 -1.80
C ILE A 9 -3.26 -2.25 -1.24
N SER A 10 -4.49 -1.76 -1.14
CA SER A 10 -4.79 -0.44 -0.57
C SER A 10 -4.31 -0.35 0.88
N ASN A 11 -4.64 -1.35 1.69
CA ASN A 11 -4.27 -1.40 3.11
C ASN A 11 -2.75 -1.46 3.29
N ILE A 12 -2.02 -2.16 2.41
CA ILE A 12 -0.55 -2.19 2.44
C ILE A 12 0.05 -0.84 2.04
N LEU A 13 -0.51 -0.18 1.02
CA LEU A 13 0.04 1.06 0.47
C LEU A 13 -0.28 2.29 1.32
N GLU A 14 -1.41 2.30 2.03
CA GLU A 14 -1.87 3.44 2.86
C GLU A 14 -0.85 3.87 3.93
N PRO A 15 -0.38 3.00 4.85
CA PRO A 15 0.58 3.40 5.87
C PRO A 15 1.93 3.83 5.29
N VAL A 16 2.35 3.21 4.17
CA VAL A 16 3.59 3.58 3.47
C VAL A 16 3.42 4.91 2.72
N TYR A 17 2.22 5.22 2.21
CA TYR A 17 1.91 6.49 1.56
C TYR A 17 1.93 7.66 2.53
N GLU A 18 1.33 7.49 3.71
CA GLU A 18 1.24 8.53 4.75
C GLU A 18 2.59 8.81 5.42
N ASN A 19 3.36 7.77 5.74
CA ASN A 19 4.61 7.90 6.48
C ASN A 19 5.85 7.98 5.58
N GLY A 20 5.71 7.67 4.28
CA GLY A 20 6.80 7.66 3.29
C GLY A 20 7.72 6.45 3.38
N ARG A 21 8.09 6.03 4.59
CA ARG A 21 8.88 4.83 4.91
C ARG A 21 8.23 4.10 6.08
N PHE A 22 8.20 2.78 6.00
CA PHE A 22 7.54 1.94 6.99
C PHE A 22 8.37 0.69 7.30
N ASP A 23 8.51 0.33 8.58
CA ASP A 23 9.25 -0.86 8.98
C ASP A 23 8.45 -2.13 8.65
N PHE A 24 9.10 -3.11 7.99
CA PHE A 24 8.42 -4.33 7.58
C PHE A 24 7.81 -5.10 8.78
N ARG A 25 8.49 -5.08 9.93
CA ARG A 25 7.99 -5.73 11.15
C ARG A 25 6.74 -5.06 11.72
N GLU A 26 6.63 -3.75 11.59
CA GLU A 26 5.45 -3.00 12.01
C GLU A 26 4.32 -3.28 11.03
N LEU A 27 4.62 -3.34 9.73
CA LEU A 27 3.63 -3.66 8.70
C LEU A 27 3.01 -5.04 8.93
N VAL A 28 3.82 -6.05 9.31
CA VAL A 28 3.32 -7.39 9.67
C VAL A 28 2.36 -7.34 10.86
N LYS A 29 2.58 -6.44 11.84
CA LYS A 29 1.72 -6.32 13.02
C LYS A 29 0.40 -5.62 12.71
N GLU A 30 0.44 -4.59 11.86
CA GLU A 30 -0.75 -3.84 11.48
C GLU A 30 -1.64 -4.59 10.49
N MET A 31 -1.03 -5.40 9.62
CA MET A 31 -1.76 -6.15 8.61
C MET A 31 -2.36 -7.42 9.22
N ASN A 32 -3.67 -7.62 9.03
CA ASN A 32 -4.34 -8.89 9.32
C ASN A 32 -4.05 -9.95 8.23
N LEU A 33 -2.77 -10.19 7.95
CA LEU A 33 -2.27 -11.11 6.92
C LEU A 33 -1.17 -11.99 7.49
N SER A 34 -1.04 -13.21 6.97
CA SER A 34 0.15 -14.01 7.25
C SER A 34 1.41 -13.33 6.69
N THR A 35 2.53 -13.48 7.38
CA THR A 35 3.83 -12.92 6.96
C THR A 35 4.19 -13.33 5.54
N GLU A 36 3.89 -14.56 5.13
CA GLU A 36 4.15 -15.05 3.77
C GLU A 36 3.32 -14.31 2.73
N LYS A 37 2.01 -14.17 2.98
CA LYS A 37 1.10 -13.47 2.08
C LYS A 37 1.47 -11.98 1.96
N LEU A 38 1.85 -11.34 3.06
CA LEU A 38 2.35 -9.97 3.02
C LEU A 38 3.63 -9.86 2.18
N LYS A 39 4.59 -10.79 2.34
CA LYS A 39 5.81 -10.82 1.51
C LYS A 39 5.48 -10.96 0.02
N GLU A 40 4.51 -11.80 -0.34
CA GLU A 40 4.09 -11.93 -1.74
C GLU A 40 3.58 -10.60 -2.31
N TYR A 41 2.72 -9.89 -1.57
CA TYR A 41 2.22 -8.59 -2.00
C TYR A 41 3.33 -7.53 -2.08
N ILE A 42 4.20 -7.48 -1.09
CA ILE A 42 5.33 -6.54 -1.08
C ILE A 42 6.30 -6.82 -2.23
N ASN A 43 6.63 -8.08 -2.48
CA ASN A 43 7.47 -8.49 -3.61
C ASN A 43 6.78 -8.18 -4.95
N PHE A 44 5.47 -8.39 -5.05
CA PHE A 44 4.70 -8.01 -6.23
C PHE A 44 4.73 -6.50 -6.47
N LEU A 45 4.47 -5.69 -5.45
CA LEU A 45 4.47 -4.23 -5.54
C LEU A 45 5.87 -3.68 -5.84
N SER A 46 6.91 -4.25 -5.22
CA SER A 46 8.29 -3.87 -5.49
C SER A 46 8.76 -4.29 -6.88
N GLY A 47 8.43 -5.52 -7.33
CA GLY A 47 8.72 -5.98 -8.68
C GLY A 47 8.02 -5.17 -9.79
N LYS A 48 6.96 -4.43 -9.44
CA LYS A 48 6.30 -3.45 -10.33
C LYS A 48 6.78 -2.01 -10.14
N GLN A 49 7.77 -1.80 -9.28
CA GLN A 49 8.34 -0.50 -8.91
C GLN A 49 7.31 0.44 -8.28
N TYR A 50 6.36 -0.09 -7.51
CA TYR A 50 5.48 0.73 -6.68
C TYR A 50 6.11 0.98 -5.30
N LEU A 51 6.87 0.00 -4.80
CA LEU A 51 7.58 0.07 -3.53
C LEU A 51 9.07 -0.17 -3.72
N GLU A 52 9.88 0.45 -2.88
CA GLU A 52 11.29 0.18 -2.72
C GLU A 52 11.53 -0.55 -1.40
N LEU A 53 12.44 -1.52 -1.44
CA LEU A 53 12.84 -2.30 -0.29
C LEU A 53 14.24 -1.88 0.12
N GLU A 54 14.36 -1.39 1.34
CA GLU A 54 15.64 -0.98 1.91
C GLU A 54 16.01 -1.94 3.04
N ASN A 55 17.31 -2.22 3.16
CA ASN A 55 17.86 -3.01 4.24
C ASN A 55 19.03 -2.26 4.85
N GLU A 56 18.76 -1.51 5.92
CA GLU A 56 19.77 -0.77 6.66
C GLU A 56 19.98 -1.43 8.02
N ASN A 57 21.23 -1.80 8.32
CA ASN A 57 21.62 -2.42 9.60
C ASN A 57 20.76 -3.64 9.99
N GLY A 58 20.32 -4.44 9.02
CA GLY A 58 19.48 -5.62 9.22
C GLY A 58 17.99 -5.31 9.48
N LYS A 59 17.60 -4.03 9.46
CA LYS A 59 16.20 -3.61 9.48
C LYS A 59 15.69 -3.45 8.05
N LYS A 60 14.64 -4.19 7.74
CA LYS A 60 13.95 -4.11 6.44
C LYS A 60 12.86 -3.06 6.53
N SER A 61 12.98 -2.03 5.72
CA SER A 61 11.94 -1.01 5.54
C SER A 61 11.42 -1.02 4.11
N VAL A 62 10.20 -0.50 3.98
CA VAL A 62 9.49 -0.37 2.72
C VAL A 62 9.21 1.12 2.52
N SER A 63 9.55 1.66 1.37
CA SER A 63 9.25 3.03 0.98
C SER A 63 8.40 3.06 -0.28
N ILE A 64 7.57 4.10 -0.41
CA ILE A 64 6.73 4.27 -1.59
C ILE A 64 7.45 5.10 -2.66
N THR A 65 7.44 4.61 -3.89
CA THR A 65 7.98 5.35 -5.05
C THR A 65 6.95 6.37 -5.55
N GLU A 66 7.36 7.31 -6.40
CA GLU A 66 6.43 8.23 -7.06
C GLU A 66 5.35 7.49 -7.87
N LYS A 67 5.75 6.43 -8.58
CA LYS A 67 4.84 5.55 -9.31
C LYS A 67 3.85 4.86 -8.35
N GLY A 68 4.33 4.43 -7.19
CA GLY A 68 3.52 3.86 -6.12
C GLY A 68 2.50 4.84 -5.56
N ARG A 69 2.88 6.12 -5.39
CA ARG A 69 1.96 7.18 -4.93
C ARG A 69 0.81 7.39 -5.91
N VAL A 70 1.10 7.45 -7.21
CA VAL A 70 0.07 7.55 -8.25
C VAL A 70 -0.83 6.30 -8.25
N PHE A 71 -0.23 5.13 -8.16
CA PHE A 71 -0.98 3.86 -8.11
C PHE A 71 -1.89 3.77 -6.89
N PHE A 72 -1.42 4.17 -5.70
CA PHE A 72 -2.22 4.21 -4.48
C PHE A 72 -3.47 5.07 -4.65
N ARG A 73 -3.36 6.26 -5.27
CA ARG A 73 -4.53 7.11 -5.55
C ARG A 73 -5.57 6.39 -6.40
N ILE A 74 -5.15 5.65 -7.42
CA ILE A 74 -6.05 4.87 -8.28
C ILE A 74 -6.72 3.73 -7.50
N VAL A 75 -5.95 3.01 -6.68
CA VAL A 75 -6.48 1.89 -5.87
C VAL A 75 -7.45 2.40 -4.80
N ASN A 76 -7.10 3.49 -4.11
CA ASN A 76 -7.94 4.08 -3.06
C ASN A 76 -9.24 4.65 -3.63
N LEU A 77 -9.20 5.27 -4.82
CA LEU A 77 -10.40 5.69 -5.54
C LEU A 77 -11.31 4.51 -5.91
N ARG A 78 -10.74 3.34 -6.23
CA ARG A 78 -11.53 2.13 -6.50
C ARG A 78 -12.17 1.54 -5.24
N LYS A 79 -11.51 1.66 -4.09
CA LYS A 79 -12.04 1.23 -2.78
C LYS A 79 -13.21 2.11 -2.31
N LYS A 80 -13.30 3.35 -2.79
CA LYS A 80 -14.44 4.25 -2.59
C LYS A 80 -15.29 4.31 -3.87
N PRO A 81 -16.14 3.31 -4.16
CA PRO A 81 -17.19 3.53 -5.13
C PRO A 81 -18.03 4.70 -4.62
N GLU A 82 -18.10 5.74 -5.44
CA GLU A 82 -18.69 7.06 -5.20
C GLU A 82 -19.79 7.10 -4.14
N GLY A 83 -19.44 7.65 -2.98
CA GLY A 83 -20.38 8.22 -2.02
C GLY A 83 -19.85 9.57 -1.61
N LYS A 84 -20.44 10.64 -2.16
CA LYS A 84 -20.15 12.08 -1.97
C LYS A 84 -19.17 12.72 -2.96
N SER A 85 -19.62 12.86 -4.21
CA SER A 85 -19.69 14.23 -4.74
C SER A 85 -20.75 14.97 -3.91
N GLU A 86 -20.36 15.54 -2.77
CA GLU A 86 -21.12 16.67 -2.26
C GLU A 86 -20.91 17.79 -3.29
N LEU A 87 -21.96 17.99 -4.09
CA LEU A 87 -22.17 19.17 -4.88
C LEU A 87 -21.88 20.39 -4.01
N ALA A 88 -20.67 20.92 -4.15
CA ALA A 88 -20.40 22.33 -3.93
C ALA A 88 -21.19 23.10 -5.00
N LYS A 89 -22.50 23.20 -4.79
CA LYS A 89 -23.31 24.27 -5.38
C LYS A 89 -23.45 25.31 -4.30
N SER A 90 -22.57 26.30 -4.38
CA SER A 90 -22.83 27.66 -3.90
C SER A 90 -24.07 28.24 -4.57
#